data_AF-A0A9X2M6X9-F1
#
_entry.id   AF-A0A9X2M6X9-F1
#
_cell.length_a   1.000
_cell.length_b   1.000
_cell.length_c   1.000
_cell.angle_alpha   90.00
_cell.angle_beta   90.00
_cell.angle_gamma   90.00
#
_symmetry.space_group_name_H-M   'P 1'
#
loop_
_entity.id
_entity.type
_entity.pdbx_description
1 polymer ?
#
loop_
_entity_poly.entity_id
_entity_poly.type
_entity_poly.pdbx_seq_one_letter_code
_entity_poly.pdbx_strand_id
1 'polypeptide(L)'
;MSIGNLPEDGNSPEDDRLSIGRALQQARISAGLTVDEVSSSTRVRTPIVRGIEQDDFSRCGGDVYARGHIRVLARAVGLDPEPLIAQFDAEHGGRPAPTAPAPLFEAERIRPDPRRPNWTAAMVAAIVAVVGFVGFTLVRGGDGDGSTVADDPASPKPSASAPTNSAAPSKPATPNKPDPSDSAIAGVPADKVTVKLTAEGGQSWISAQDHNGRLLEEGVLREGDSKTFSDSRRIDLVLGNAGAIKLFVNGKEVKNVGTSGAVQRLSYTKGDPEAG
;
A
#
# COMPACT_ATOMS: atom_id res chain seq x y z
N MET A 1 73.81 -16.43 -27.69
CA MET A 1 72.49 -15.89 -28.08
C MET A 1 71.62 -15.91 -26.84
N SER A 2 71.54 -14.79 -26.12
CA SER A 2 70.75 -14.66 -24.89
C SER A 2 69.75 -13.55 -25.16
N ILE A 3 68.50 -13.93 -25.41
CA ILE A 3 67.41 -12.99 -25.64
C ILE A 3 66.78 -12.76 -24.26
N GLY A 4 67.05 -11.59 -23.69
CA GLY A 4 66.46 -11.15 -22.43
C GLY A 4 64.96 -10.95 -22.62
N ASN A 5 64.19 -11.67 -21.82
CA ASN A 5 62.76 -11.44 -21.69
C ASN A 5 62.57 -10.22 -20.78
N LEU A 6 62.22 -9.07 -21.36
CA LEU A 6 61.74 -7.92 -20.59
C LEU A 6 60.39 -8.28 -19.97
N PRO A 7 60.12 -7.93 -18.69
CA PRO A 7 58.75 -7.96 -18.19
C PRO A 7 57.92 -6.93 -18.96
N GLU A 8 56.85 -7.39 -19.60
CA GLU A 8 55.78 -6.53 -20.10
C GLU A 8 55.11 -5.89 -18.89
N ASP A 9 55.39 -4.61 -18.65
CA ASP A 9 54.68 -3.80 -17.67
C ASP A 9 53.21 -3.68 -18.10
N GLY A 10 52.39 -4.61 -17.62
CA GLY A 10 50.96 -4.69 -17.87
C GLY A 10 50.15 -3.64 -17.14
N ASN A 11 50.46 -2.35 -17.33
CA ASN A 11 49.59 -1.25 -16.90
C ASN A 11 48.81 -0.74 -18.11
N SER A 12 47.66 -1.36 -18.36
CA SER A 12 46.72 -0.92 -19.40
C SER A 12 46.26 0.52 -19.09
N PRO A 13 46.16 1.42 -20.08
CA PRO A 13 45.72 2.81 -19.88
C PRO A 13 44.27 2.97 -19.41
N GLU A 14 43.56 1.87 -19.13
CA GLU A 14 42.21 1.87 -18.55
C GLU A 14 42.23 1.96 -17.01
N ASP A 15 43.31 1.52 -16.34
CA ASP A 15 43.45 1.57 -14.87
C ASP A 15 43.74 2.99 -14.33
N ASP A 16 44.09 3.95 -15.19
CA ASP A 16 44.33 5.36 -14.81
C ASP A 16 43.04 6.19 -14.76
N ARG A 17 41.89 5.64 -15.15
CA ARG A 17 40.59 6.33 -15.00
C ARG A 17 40.10 6.15 -13.56
N LEU A 18 40.02 7.27 -12.83
CA LEU A 18 39.40 7.30 -11.50
C LEU A 18 38.01 6.66 -11.54
N SER A 19 37.74 5.74 -10.62
CA SER A 19 36.41 5.18 -10.44
C SER A 19 35.40 6.25 -10.03
N ILE A 20 34.11 6.00 -10.26
CA ILE A 20 33.02 6.93 -9.95
C ILE A 20 33.06 7.31 -8.46
N GLY A 21 33.20 6.31 -7.59
CA GLY A 21 33.26 6.47 -6.14
C GLY A 21 34.47 7.28 -5.71
N ARG A 22 35.67 6.98 -6.26
CA ARG A 22 36.90 7.73 -6.00
C ARG A 22 36.77 9.20 -6.42
N ALA A 23 36.21 9.47 -7.60
CA ALA A 23 36.01 10.83 -8.09
C ALA A 23 35.09 11.64 -7.18
N LEU A 24 33.95 11.07 -6.78
CA LEU A 24 33.00 11.70 -5.86
C LEU A 24 33.61 11.93 -4.48
N GLN A 25 34.34 10.95 -3.94
CA GLN A 25 35.02 11.06 -2.66
C GLN A 25 36.08 12.16 -2.66
N GLN A 26 36.93 12.21 -3.69
CA GLN A 26 37.98 13.21 -3.81
C GLN A 26 37.39 14.62 -3.93
N ALA A 27 36.34 14.79 -4.74
CA ALA A 27 35.64 16.06 -4.85
C ALA A 27 35.03 16.48 -3.51
N ARG A 28 34.38 15.55 -2.79
CA ARG A 28 33.84 15.82 -1.45
C ARG A 28 34.92 16.32 -0.49
N ILE A 29 36.06 15.62 -0.43
CA ILE A 29 37.18 15.99 0.44
C ILE A 29 37.76 17.35 0.04
N SER A 30 37.91 17.62 -1.26
CA SER A 30 38.40 18.91 -1.76
C SER A 30 37.46 20.07 -1.46
N ALA A 31 36.15 19.81 -1.40
CA ALA A 31 35.13 20.76 -0.99
C ALA A 31 35.04 20.93 0.54
N GLY A 32 35.83 20.16 1.31
CA GLY A 32 35.82 20.20 2.77
C GLY A 32 34.55 19.64 3.42
N LEU A 33 33.77 18.85 2.70
CA LEU A 33 32.48 18.33 3.16
C LEU A 33 32.63 16.97 3.84
N THR A 34 31.92 16.78 4.96
CA THR A 34 31.74 15.47 5.59
C THR A 34 30.68 14.66 4.86
N VAL A 35 30.71 13.34 5.04
CA VAL A 35 29.67 12.45 4.48
C VAL A 35 28.29 12.81 5.04
N ASP A 36 28.20 13.18 6.32
CA ASP A 36 26.93 13.53 6.97
C ASP A 36 26.35 14.86 6.47
N GLU A 37 27.19 15.83 6.11
CA GLU A 37 26.75 17.08 5.46
C GLU A 37 26.24 16.83 4.03
N VAL A 38 26.95 16.01 3.25
CA VAL A 38 26.48 15.60 1.92
C VAL A 38 25.17 14.81 2.05
N SER A 39 25.06 13.90 3.01
CA SER A 39 23.84 13.15 3.27
C SER A 39 22.66 14.07 3.60
N SER A 40 22.88 15.05 4.48
CA SER A 40 21.84 15.98 4.93
C SER A 40 21.36 16.89 3.80
N SER A 41 22.28 17.43 3.00
CA SER A 41 21.97 18.34 1.89
C SER A 41 21.30 17.63 0.71
N THR A 42 21.69 16.38 0.42
CA THR A 42 21.17 15.60 -0.72
C THR A 42 19.97 14.72 -0.39
N ARG A 43 19.70 14.50 0.91
CA ARG A 43 18.72 13.52 1.42
C ARG A 43 19.04 12.08 1.01
N VAL A 44 20.28 11.79 0.59
CA VAL A 44 20.77 10.44 0.37
C VAL A 44 21.32 9.92 1.70
N ARG A 45 20.84 8.77 2.20
CA ARG A 45 21.26 8.25 3.51
C ARG A 45 22.78 8.01 3.56
N THR A 46 23.43 8.33 4.69
CA THR A 46 24.87 8.13 4.91
C THR A 46 25.42 6.78 4.43
N PRO A 47 24.75 5.62 4.67
CA PRO A 47 25.23 4.33 4.15
C PRO A 47 25.26 4.24 2.62
N ILE A 48 24.34 4.91 1.93
CA ILE A 48 24.30 4.95 0.46
C ILE A 48 25.43 5.86 -0.06
N VAL A 49 25.67 7.02 0.58
CA VAL A 49 26.79 7.90 0.20
C VAL A 49 28.13 7.18 0.34
N ARG A 50 28.35 6.49 1.47
CA ARG A 50 29.57 5.69 1.68
C ARG A 50 29.69 4.54 0.69
N GLY A 51 28.58 3.85 0.39
CA GLY A 51 28.56 2.79 -0.61
C GLY A 51 28.98 3.30 -1.99
N ILE A 52 28.38 4.39 -2.46
CA ILE A 52 28.70 4.99 -3.76
C ILE A 52 30.16 5.46 -3.81
N GLU A 53 30.70 6.07 -2.75
CA GLU A 53 32.13 6.43 -2.69
C GLU A 53 33.09 5.23 -2.75
N GLN A 54 32.59 4.02 -2.49
CA GLN A 54 33.32 2.75 -2.54
C GLN A 54 32.95 1.93 -3.78
N ASP A 55 32.24 2.51 -4.75
CA ASP A 55 31.70 1.84 -5.93
C ASP A 55 30.75 0.66 -5.59
N ASP A 56 30.19 0.64 -4.38
CA ASP A 56 29.14 -0.30 -3.96
C ASP A 56 27.75 0.33 -4.16
N PHE A 57 27.11 -0.07 -5.26
CA PHE A 57 25.77 0.39 -5.63
C PHE A 57 24.64 -0.54 -5.16
N SER A 58 24.96 -1.66 -4.48
CA SER A 58 23.97 -2.70 -4.10
C SER A 58 22.81 -2.16 -3.25
N ARG A 59 23.07 -1.12 -2.46
CA ARG A 59 22.10 -0.49 -1.54
C ARG A 59 21.26 0.62 -2.18
N CYS A 60 21.49 0.94 -3.46
CA CYS A 60 20.76 1.99 -4.16
C CYS A 60 19.32 1.59 -4.49
N GLY A 61 18.96 0.30 -4.45
CA GLY A 61 17.64 -0.18 -4.85
C GLY A 61 17.48 -0.37 -6.37
N GLY A 62 18.60 -0.50 -7.09
CA GLY A 62 18.67 -0.73 -8.53
C GLY A 62 19.28 0.44 -9.31
N ASP A 63 19.63 0.19 -10.57
CA ASP A 63 20.44 1.10 -11.41
C ASP A 63 19.77 2.45 -11.67
N VAL A 64 18.44 2.49 -11.70
CA VAL A 64 17.69 3.76 -11.87
C VAL A 64 17.97 4.70 -10.70
N TYR A 65 17.94 4.16 -9.47
CA TYR A 65 18.22 4.92 -8.26
C TYR A 65 19.71 5.23 -8.12
N ALA A 66 20.60 4.30 -8.49
CA ALA A 66 22.05 4.55 -8.51
C ALA A 66 22.41 5.77 -9.37
N ARG A 67 21.89 5.87 -10.59
CA ARG A 67 22.05 7.07 -11.46
C ARG A 67 21.50 8.33 -10.82
N GLY A 68 20.36 8.22 -10.12
CA GLY A 68 19.77 9.33 -9.37
C GLY A 68 20.71 9.83 -8.26
N HIS A 69 21.26 8.91 -7.48
CA HIS A 69 22.19 9.21 -6.40
C HIS A 69 23.51 9.77 -6.91
N ILE A 70 24.12 9.17 -7.95
CA ILE A 70 25.32 9.71 -8.60
C ILE A 70 25.08 11.16 -9.04
N ARG A 71 23.94 11.43 -9.68
CA ARG A 71 23.60 12.79 -10.14
C ARG A 71 23.54 13.80 -9.00
N VAL A 72 22.86 13.46 -7.91
CA VAL A 72 22.66 14.38 -6.79
C VAL A 72 23.97 14.56 -6.00
N LEU A 73 24.74 13.50 -5.80
CA LEU A 73 26.05 13.56 -5.13
C LEU A 73 27.06 14.38 -5.93
N ALA A 74 27.18 14.14 -7.23
CA ALA A 74 28.08 14.91 -8.10
C ALA A 74 27.79 16.42 -8.03
N ARG A 75 26.51 16.81 -8.12
CA ARG A 75 26.09 18.21 -7.98
C ARG A 75 26.42 18.80 -6.61
N ALA A 76 26.25 18.02 -5.53
CA ALA A 76 26.54 18.49 -4.18
C ALA A 76 28.03 18.75 -3.95
N VAL A 77 28.91 17.99 -4.61
CA VAL A 77 30.36 18.15 -4.51
C VAL A 77 30.96 19.00 -5.65
N GLY A 78 30.13 19.58 -6.51
CA GLY A 78 30.56 20.47 -7.59
C GLY A 78 31.11 19.78 -8.85
N LEU A 79 30.85 18.49 -9.03
CA LEU A 79 31.20 17.73 -10.24
C LEU A 79 30.07 17.73 -11.27
N ASP A 80 30.44 17.60 -12.54
CA ASP A 80 29.50 17.30 -13.62
C ASP A 80 29.00 15.85 -13.49
N PRO A 81 27.68 15.61 -13.36
CA PRO A 81 27.13 14.26 -13.22
C PRO A 81 27.18 13.42 -14.50
N GLU A 82 27.15 14.03 -15.69
CA GLU A 82 26.95 13.27 -16.94
C GLU A 82 28.10 12.28 -17.25
N PRO A 83 29.39 12.64 -17.10
CA PRO A 83 30.49 11.70 -17.30
C PRO A 83 30.44 10.49 -16.35
N LEU A 84 30.09 10.72 -15.08
CA LEU A 84 30.00 9.67 -14.05
C LEU A 84 28.84 8.70 -14.32
N ILE A 85 27.72 9.23 -14.81
CA ILE A 85 26.55 8.43 -15.18
C ILE A 85 26.83 7.62 -16.45
N ALA A 86 27.51 8.21 -17.43
CA ALA A 86 27.93 7.51 -18.64
C ALA A 86 28.87 6.35 -18.33
N GLN A 87 29.81 6.56 -17.40
CA GLN A 87 30.67 5.49 -16.89
C GLN A 87 29.86 4.39 -16.19
N PHE A 88 28.94 4.78 -15.30
CA PHE A 88 28.07 3.82 -14.60
C PHE A 88 27.26 2.98 -15.58
N ASP A 89 26.71 3.61 -16.63
CA ASP A 89 25.93 2.96 -17.67
C ASP A 89 26.77 1.98 -18.50
N ALA A 90 28.04 2.29 -18.77
CA ALA A 90 28.94 1.37 -19.46
C ALA A 90 29.21 0.10 -18.64
N GLU A 91 29.31 0.24 -17.31
CA GLU A 91 29.61 -0.87 -16.39
C GLU A 91 28.36 -1.71 -16.03
N HIS A 92 27.19 -1.07 -15.91
CA HIS A 92 25.97 -1.69 -15.36
C HIS A 92 24.88 -1.95 -16.42
N GLY A 93 25.20 -1.84 -17.71
CA GLY A 93 24.28 -2.24 -18.77
C GLY A 93 23.21 -1.21 -19.10
N GLY A 94 23.61 0.06 -19.24
CA GLY A 94 22.86 1.13 -19.90
C GLY A 94 21.50 1.48 -19.30
N ARG A 95 20.99 2.67 -19.64
CA ARG A 95 19.60 3.00 -19.35
C ARG A 95 18.69 2.03 -20.12
N PRO A 96 17.74 1.32 -19.48
CA PRO A 96 16.70 0.61 -20.21
C PRO A 96 16.08 1.58 -21.20
N ALA A 97 15.99 1.18 -22.47
CA ALA A 97 15.36 2.01 -23.50
C ALA A 97 14.05 2.57 -22.93
N PRO A 98 13.76 3.88 -23.08
CA PRO A 98 12.52 4.47 -22.59
C PRO A 98 11.39 3.57 -23.03
N THR A 99 10.81 2.82 -22.09
CA THR A 99 9.64 2.03 -22.40
C THR A 99 8.62 3.09 -22.78
N ALA A 100 8.22 3.10 -24.05
CA ALA A 100 7.20 4.02 -24.54
C ALA A 100 6.08 3.98 -23.50
N PRO A 101 5.57 5.14 -23.05
CA PRO A 101 4.53 5.16 -22.03
C PRO A 101 3.49 4.15 -22.49
N ALA A 102 3.30 3.07 -21.69
CA ALA A 102 2.18 2.19 -21.91
C ALA A 102 0.99 3.13 -22.02
N PRO A 103 0.16 3.01 -23.08
CA PRO A 103 -0.92 3.96 -23.32
C PRO A 103 -1.69 4.09 -22.01
N LEU A 104 -1.45 5.21 -21.32
CA LEU A 104 -2.10 5.56 -20.08
C LEU A 104 -3.53 5.68 -20.52
N PHE A 105 -4.34 4.66 -20.20
CA PHE A 105 -5.73 4.50 -20.60
C PHE A 105 -6.14 5.65 -21.50
N GLU A 106 -6.06 5.44 -22.82
CA GLU A 106 -6.79 6.30 -23.74
C GLU A 106 -8.16 6.37 -23.07
N ALA A 107 -8.49 7.51 -22.47
CA ALA A 107 -9.81 7.74 -21.95
C ALA A 107 -10.60 7.73 -23.25
N GLU A 108 -11.02 6.53 -23.67
CA GLU A 108 -11.85 6.28 -24.83
C GLU A 108 -12.92 7.32 -24.61
N ARG A 109 -12.82 8.40 -25.40
CA ARG A 109 -13.74 9.53 -25.33
C ARG A 109 -15.07 8.83 -25.27
N ILE A 110 -15.78 9.01 -24.17
CA ILE A 110 -17.11 8.44 -24.00
C ILE A 110 -17.81 8.78 -25.30
N ARG A 111 -17.96 7.78 -26.18
CA ARG A 111 -18.64 8.00 -27.45
C ARG A 111 -20.01 8.49 -27.02
N PRO A 112 -20.54 9.60 -27.57
CA PRO A 112 -21.89 9.99 -27.24
C PRO A 112 -22.77 8.77 -27.51
N ASP A 113 -23.38 8.27 -26.43
CA ASP A 113 -24.24 7.10 -26.38
C ASP A 113 -25.20 7.18 -27.59
N PRO A 114 -25.27 6.17 -28.48
CA PRO A 114 -26.20 6.22 -29.59
C PRO A 114 -27.60 6.44 -29.02
N ARG A 115 -28.24 7.54 -29.46
CA ARG A 115 -29.57 7.98 -29.02
C ARG A 115 -30.50 6.77 -28.94
N ARG A 116 -30.88 6.40 -27.71
CA ARG A 116 -31.84 5.32 -27.45
C ARG A 116 -33.12 5.63 -28.24
N PRO A 117 -33.71 4.66 -28.96
CA PRO A 117 -34.96 4.87 -29.68
C PRO A 117 -36.03 5.37 -28.69
N ASN A 118 -36.92 6.24 -29.18
CA ASN A 118 -37.95 6.95 -28.43
C ASN A 118 -38.98 5.98 -27.83
N TRP A 119 -38.60 5.32 -26.73
CA TRP A 119 -39.45 4.38 -26.00
C TRP A 119 -40.74 5.06 -25.50
N THR A 120 -40.71 6.38 -25.33
CA THR A 120 -41.89 7.22 -25.11
C THR A 120 -42.86 7.18 -26.30
N ALA A 121 -42.40 7.20 -27.55
CA ALA A 121 -43.26 7.05 -28.71
C ALA A 121 -43.82 5.64 -28.83
N ALA A 122 -43.02 4.61 -28.50
CA ALA A 122 -43.50 3.23 -28.44
C ALA A 122 -44.58 3.05 -27.36
N MET A 123 -44.40 3.68 -26.19
CA MET A 123 -45.38 3.67 -25.10
C MET A 123 -46.66 4.42 -25.48
N VAL A 124 -46.55 5.59 -26.14
CA VAL A 124 -47.72 6.32 -26.64
C VAL A 124 -48.47 5.52 -27.69
N ALA A 125 -47.77 4.89 -28.64
CA ALA A 125 -48.39 4.02 -29.64
C ALA A 125 -49.10 2.83 -29.01
N ALA A 126 -48.50 2.21 -27.98
CA ALA A 126 -49.13 1.13 -27.23
C ALA A 126 -50.40 1.60 -26.49
N ILE A 127 -50.38 2.77 -25.85
CA ILE A 127 -51.56 3.34 -25.19
C ILE A 127 -52.66 3.63 -26.21
N VAL A 128 -52.34 4.22 -27.36
CA VAL A 128 -53.31 4.47 -28.44
C VAL A 128 -53.89 3.16 -28.97
N ALA A 129 -53.07 2.12 -29.12
CA ALA A 129 -53.53 0.79 -29.54
C ALA A 129 -54.47 0.15 -28.51
N VAL A 130 -54.17 0.26 -27.22
CA VAL A 130 -55.03 -0.26 -26.14
C VAL A 130 -56.35 0.52 -26.08
N VAL A 131 -56.33 1.85 -26.15
CA VAL A 131 -57.55 2.67 -26.16
C VAL A 131 -58.38 2.39 -27.42
N GLY A 132 -57.74 2.24 -28.57
CA GLY A 132 -58.39 1.83 -29.82
C GLY A 132 -59.00 0.43 -29.72
N PHE A 133 -58.29 -0.53 -29.10
CA PHE A 133 -58.78 -1.89 -28.88
C PHE A 133 -59.97 -1.93 -27.91
N VAL A 134 -59.89 -1.22 -26.77
CA VAL A 134 -61.00 -1.12 -25.81
C VAL A 134 -62.21 -0.41 -26.43
N GLY A 135 -61.99 0.68 -27.16
CA GLY A 135 -63.06 1.35 -27.92
C GLY A 135 -63.68 0.43 -28.98
N PHE A 136 -62.87 -0.38 -29.64
CA PHE A 136 -63.33 -1.36 -30.63
C PHE A 136 -64.10 -2.54 -30.01
N THR A 137 -63.65 -3.07 -28.85
CA THR A 137 -64.37 -4.14 -28.14
C THR A 137 -65.69 -3.65 -27.54
N LEU A 138 -65.78 -2.38 -27.12
CA LEU A 138 -67.01 -1.80 -26.61
C LEU A 138 -68.04 -1.44 -27.70
N VAL A 139 -67.60 -1.26 -28.95
CA VAL A 139 -68.48 -1.00 -30.12
C VAL A 139 -68.87 -2.31 -30.84
N ARG A 140 -68.19 -3.42 -30.59
CA ARG A 140 -68.33 -4.66 -31.37
C ARG A 140 -68.44 -5.89 -30.46
N GLY A 141 -69.58 -6.02 -29.79
CA GLY A 141 -70.02 -7.28 -29.21
C GLY A 141 -70.07 -7.29 -27.70
N GLY A 142 -71.29 -7.13 -27.19
CA GLY A 142 -71.68 -7.60 -25.87
C GLY A 142 -71.86 -9.13 -25.84
N ASP A 143 -72.01 -9.59 -24.60
CA ASP A 143 -72.45 -10.90 -24.11
C ASP A 143 -71.41 -12.04 -24.02
N GLY A 144 -71.11 -12.42 -22.77
CA GLY A 144 -70.35 -13.62 -22.43
C GLY A 144 -69.90 -13.69 -20.97
N ASP A 145 -70.86 -13.64 -20.05
CA ASP A 145 -70.75 -13.88 -18.60
C ASP A 145 -70.08 -15.23 -18.25
N GLY A 146 -69.44 -15.34 -17.07
CA GLY A 146 -68.84 -16.60 -16.63
C GLY A 146 -67.92 -16.59 -15.40
N SER A 147 -68.46 -16.18 -14.26
CA SER A 147 -68.20 -16.71 -12.90
C SER A 147 -66.78 -16.79 -12.30
N THR A 148 -66.70 -16.11 -11.16
CA THR A 148 -65.77 -16.19 -10.01
C THR A 148 -65.51 -17.60 -9.47
N VAL A 149 -64.31 -17.86 -8.92
CA VAL A 149 -64.12 -18.40 -7.55
C VAL A 149 -62.76 -17.93 -7.00
N ALA A 150 -62.76 -17.51 -5.73
CA ALA A 150 -61.61 -17.18 -4.90
C ALA A 150 -60.74 -18.41 -4.57
N ASP A 151 -59.48 -18.22 -4.20
CA ASP A 151 -58.97 -18.54 -2.85
C ASP A 151 -57.46 -18.31 -2.74
N ASP A 152 -57.06 -17.85 -1.56
CA ASP A 152 -55.71 -17.68 -1.04
C ASP A 152 -54.95 -19.03 -1.02
N PRO A 153 -53.61 -19.06 -1.02
CA PRO A 153 -52.99 -19.31 0.29
C PRO A 153 -51.59 -18.71 0.54
N ALA A 154 -51.33 -18.58 1.85
CA ALA A 154 -50.09 -18.21 2.53
C ALA A 154 -48.88 -19.16 2.33
N SER A 155 -47.70 -18.53 2.15
CA SER A 155 -46.39 -18.73 2.84
C SER A 155 -45.69 -20.13 2.82
N PRO A 156 -44.48 -20.31 3.39
CA PRO A 156 -43.15 -20.03 2.82
C PRO A 156 -42.26 -21.30 2.68
N LYS A 157 -41.01 -21.13 2.19
CA LYS A 157 -39.74 -21.86 2.53
C LYS A 157 -38.94 -22.38 1.33
N PRO A 158 -37.63 -22.06 1.25
CA PRO A 158 -36.66 -22.93 0.60
C PRO A 158 -36.00 -23.87 1.62
N SER A 159 -36.10 -25.16 1.33
CA SER A 159 -35.42 -26.25 2.03
C SER A 159 -33.95 -26.33 1.63
N ALA A 160 -33.14 -26.73 2.59
CA ALA A 160 -31.71 -26.95 2.53
C ALA A 160 -31.29 -28.06 1.54
N SER A 161 -30.01 -28.01 1.14
CA SER A 161 -29.20 -29.22 0.95
C SER A 161 -27.71 -28.88 1.18
N ALA A 162 -27.17 -29.44 2.27
CA ALA A 162 -25.74 -29.63 2.47
C ALA A 162 -25.21 -30.72 1.54
N PRO A 163 -23.88 -30.91 1.49
CA PRO A 163 -23.42 -32.23 1.89
C PRO A 163 -22.38 -32.20 3.02
N THR A 164 -22.47 -33.28 3.78
CA THR A 164 -21.74 -33.72 4.96
C THR A 164 -20.46 -34.50 4.64
N ASN A 165 -19.60 -34.58 5.66
CA ASN A 165 -18.66 -35.65 6.06
C ASN A 165 -17.20 -35.19 6.14
N SER A 166 -16.39 -35.58 7.12
CA SER A 166 -16.58 -36.29 8.40
C SER A 166 -15.20 -36.29 9.11
N ALA A 167 -15.21 -36.63 10.40
CA ALA A 167 -14.10 -37.07 11.25
C ALA A 167 -13.32 -36.01 12.09
N ALA A 168 -13.81 -35.82 13.32
CA ALA A 168 -13.01 -35.69 14.56
C ALA A 168 -12.40 -37.08 14.94
N PRO A 169 -11.68 -37.31 16.07
CA PRO A 169 -11.38 -36.44 17.23
C PRO A 169 -9.96 -36.56 17.83
N SER A 170 -9.57 -35.67 18.77
CA SER A 170 -8.89 -36.01 20.04
C SER A 170 -8.88 -34.83 21.01
N LYS A 171 -9.10 -35.13 22.28
CA LYS A 171 -9.39 -34.29 23.46
C LYS A 171 -8.09 -34.08 24.29
N PRO A 172 -8.14 -33.58 25.54
CA PRO A 172 -8.00 -32.19 26.02
C PRO A 172 -6.69 -31.90 26.79
N ALA A 173 -6.29 -30.63 26.91
CA ALA A 173 -5.54 -30.13 28.07
C ALA A 173 -5.66 -28.59 28.22
N THR A 174 -6.52 -28.15 29.13
CA THR A 174 -6.28 -26.96 30.00
C THR A 174 -5.64 -27.51 31.28
N PRO A 175 -4.79 -26.77 32.03
CA PRO A 175 -5.07 -25.40 32.49
C PRO A 175 -3.84 -24.47 32.60
N ASN A 176 -4.06 -23.15 32.51
CA ASN A 176 -3.67 -22.20 33.55
C ASN A 176 -4.14 -20.79 33.16
N LYS A 177 -5.29 -20.44 33.73
CA LYS A 177 -5.74 -19.07 33.96
C LYS A 177 -4.91 -18.49 35.11
N PRO A 178 -4.51 -17.21 35.02
CA PRO A 178 -4.90 -16.31 36.10
C PRO A 178 -5.86 -15.22 35.59
N ASP A 179 -6.93 -15.01 36.36
CA ASP A 179 -7.89 -13.91 36.19
C ASP A 179 -7.22 -12.54 36.34
N PRO A 180 -7.83 -11.48 35.78
CA PRO A 180 -7.25 -10.16 35.69
C PRO A 180 -7.21 -9.52 37.07
N SER A 181 -6.01 -9.15 37.53
CA SER A 181 -5.89 -8.24 38.65
C SER A 181 -6.12 -6.82 38.16
N ASP A 182 -7.22 -6.26 38.66
CA ASP A 182 -7.74 -4.91 38.51
C ASP A 182 -6.85 -3.89 39.26
N SER A 183 -5.55 -3.81 38.93
CA SER A 183 -4.57 -2.94 39.62
C SER A 183 -3.35 -2.59 38.77
N ALA A 184 -3.57 -2.07 37.57
CA ALA A 184 -2.51 -1.38 36.82
C ALA A 184 -3.04 -0.23 35.94
N ILE A 185 -3.97 0.57 36.46
CA ILE A 185 -4.31 1.89 35.90
C ILE A 185 -3.68 2.97 36.79
N ALA A 186 -2.35 2.99 36.87
CA ALA A 186 -1.60 4.07 37.52
C ALA A 186 -0.11 3.97 37.12
N GLY A 187 0.24 4.53 35.96
CA GLY A 187 1.64 4.62 35.55
C GLY A 187 1.86 4.70 34.04
N VAL A 188 1.05 5.48 33.32
CA VAL A 188 1.41 5.84 31.93
C VAL A 188 2.48 6.94 32.02
N PRO A 189 3.69 6.75 31.47
CA PRO A 189 4.64 7.84 31.34
C PRO A 189 4.01 8.85 30.38
N ALA A 190 3.61 10.02 30.89
CA ALA A 190 3.02 11.11 30.09
C ALA A 190 3.99 11.66 29.01
N ASP A 191 5.19 11.10 28.91
CA ASP A 191 6.24 11.47 27.97
C ASP A 191 6.36 10.56 26.74
N LYS A 192 5.49 9.55 26.59
CA LYS A 192 5.53 8.63 25.45
C LYS A 192 4.14 8.46 24.83
N VAL A 193 4.11 8.33 23.51
CA VAL A 193 2.93 7.88 22.75
C VAL A 193 2.72 6.41 23.10
N THR A 194 1.55 6.04 23.61
CA THR A 194 1.19 4.65 23.87
C THR A 194 -0.06 4.31 23.10
N VAL A 195 0.00 3.24 22.32
CA VAL A 195 -1.13 2.78 21.52
C VAL A 195 -1.47 1.35 21.90
N LYS A 196 -2.75 1.10 22.15
CA LYS A 196 -3.32 -0.22 22.39
C LYS A 196 -4.34 -0.53 21.32
N LEU A 197 -4.19 -1.67 20.66
CA LEU A 197 -5.13 -2.25 19.71
C LEU A 197 -5.80 -3.45 20.35
N THR A 198 -7.12 -3.55 20.21
CA THR A 198 -7.90 -4.73 20.58
C THR A 198 -8.73 -5.14 19.38
N ALA A 199 -8.63 -6.39 18.94
CA ALA A 199 -9.46 -6.92 17.87
C ALA A 199 -10.79 -7.42 18.43
N GLU A 200 -11.88 -6.68 18.22
CA GLU A 200 -13.22 -7.05 18.71
C GLU A 200 -14.19 -7.45 17.59
N GLY A 201 -13.98 -6.95 16.38
CA GLY A 201 -14.86 -7.21 15.23
C GLY A 201 -14.33 -8.26 14.26
N GLY A 202 -13.43 -9.14 14.72
CA GLY A 202 -12.78 -10.18 13.92
C GLY A 202 -11.27 -10.00 13.77
N GLN A 203 -10.67 -10.71 12.82
CA GLN A 203 -9.23 -10.66 12.56
C GLN A 203 -8.83 -9.37 11.83
N SER A 204 -7.67 -8.82 12.19
CA SER A 204 -7.12 -7.63 11.55
C SER A 204 -5.61 -7.76 11.38
N TRP A 205 -5.09 -7.42 10.21
CA TRP A 205 -3.66 -7.27 10.02
C TRP A 205 -3.19 -5.96 10.64
N ILE A 206 -2.14 -5.99 11.45
CA ILE A 206 -1.56 -4.82 12.09
C ILE A 206 -0.08 -4.70 11.73
N SER A 207 0.38 -3.47 11.49
CA SER A 207 1.80 -3.11 11.41
C SER A 207 1.99 -1.81 12.18
N ALA A 208 2.90 -1.83 13.15
CA ALA A 208 3.24 -0.69 13.99
C ALA A 208 4.74 -0.39 13.84
N GLN A 209 5.08 0.88 13.58
CA GLN A 209 6.44 1.37 13.42
C GLN A 209 6.69 2.56 14.35
N ASP A 210 7.94 2.69 14.82
CA ASP A 210 8.38 3.83 15.62
C ASP A 210 8.71 5.06 14.76
N HIS A 211 9.09 6.15 15.43
CA HIS A 211 9.42 7.42 14.76
C HIS A 211 10.65 7.36 13.81
N ASN A 212 11.45 6.30 13.85
CA ASN A 212 12.58 6.06 12.96
C ASN A 212 12.24 5.09 11.82
N GLY A 213 10.99 4.62 11.75
CA GLY A 213 10.55 3.60 10.81
C GLY A 213 11.02 2.18 11.17
N ARG A 214 11.45 1.95 12.41
CA ARG A 214 11.73 0.59 12.89
C ARG A 214 10.42 -0.08 13.26
N LEU A 215 10.24 -1.30 12.77
CA LEU A 215 9.08 -2.12 13.06
C LEU A 215 9.03 -2.49 14.55
N LEU A 216 7.93 -2.11 15.20
CA LEU A 216 7.62 -2.47 16.58
C LEU A 216 6.86 -3.79 16.63
N GLU A 217 5.87 -3.97 15.74
CA GLU A 217 5.04 -5.17 15.65
C GLU A 217 4.47 -5.31 14.23
N GLU A 218 4.35 -6.54 13.74
CA GLU A 218 3.63 -6.86 12.50
C GLU A 218 2.98 -8.25 12.61
N GLY A 219 1.75 -8.38 12.14
CA GLY A 219 1.07 -9.67 12.11
C GLY A 219 -0.46 -9.58 12.06
N VAL A 220 -1.12 -10.74 12.09
CA VAL A 220 -2.58 -10.82 12.24
C VAL A 220 -2.93 -10.82 13.72
N LEU A 221 -3.69 -9.82 14.16
CA LEU A 221 -4.35 -9.81 15.46
C LEU A 221 -5.68 -10.57 15.33
N ARG A 222 -5.89 -11.60 16.16
CA ARG A 222 -7.14 -12.39 16.14
C ARG A 222 -8.17 -11.77 17.06
N GLU A 223 -9.43 -12.09 16.82
CA GLU A 223 -10.54 -11.62 17.66
C GLU A 223 -10.31 -11.99 19.14
N GLY A 224 -10.48 -11.02 20.03
CA GLY A 224 -10.18 -11.10 21.45
C GLY A 224 -8.75 -10.75 21.84
N ASP A 225 -7.80 -10.75 20.90
CA ASP A 225 -6.40 -10.41 21.19
C ASP A 225 -6.22 -8.89 21.31
N SER A 226 -5.24 -8.50 22.13
CA SER A 226 -4.81 -7.11 22.23
C SER A 226 -3.29 -6.98 22.22
N LYS A 227 -2.81 -5.87 21.66
CA LYS A 227 -1.40 -5.51 21.57
C LYS A 227 -1.22 -4.06 21.99
N THR A 228 -0.18 -3.79 22.76
CA THR A 228 0.17 -2.44 23.22
C THR A 228 1.62 -2.15 22.86
N PHE A 229 1.87 -0.97 22.31
CA PHE A 229 3.18 -0.50 21.89
C PHE A 229 3.34 0.98 22.26
N SER A 230 4.59 1.40 22.45
CA SER A 230 4.88 2.76 22.90
C SER A 230 6.14 3.31 22.24
N ASP A 231 6.12 4.60 21.89
CA ASP A 231 7.26 5.33 21.35
C ASP A 231 7.39 6.72 22.00
N SER A 232 8.59 7.30 21.99
CA SER A 232 8.84 8.62 22.58
C SER A 232 8.32 9.81 21.76
N ARG A 233 8.09 9.65 20.45
CA ARG A 233 7.73 10.75 19.55
C ARG A 233 6.48 10.48 18.72
N ARG A 234 6.47 9.36 18.00
CA ARG A 234 5.42 9.03 17.03
C ARG A 234 5.31 7.53 16.84
N ILE A 235 4.09 7.08 16.62
CA ILE A 235 3.82 5.72 16.17
C ILE A 235 3.04 5.76 14.86
N ASP A 236 3.57 5.09 13.85
CA ASP A 236 2.92 4.90 12.56
C ASP A 236 2.28 3.52 12.50
N LEU A 237 1.01 3.47 12.10
CA LEU A 237 0.13 2.31 12.15
C LEU A 237 -0.49 2.03 10.81
N VAL A 238 -0.54 0.76 10.45
CA VAL A 238 -1.31 0.25 9.32
C VAL A 238 -2.21 -0.87 9.81
N LEU A 239 -3.51 -0.73 9.59
CA LEU A 239 -4.54 -1.69 10.00
C LEU A 239 -5.27 -2.20 8.76
N GLY A 240 -5.15 -3.49 8.44
CA GLY A 240 -5.88 -4.15 7.35
C GLY A 240 -7.10 -4.88 7.90
N ASN A 241 -8.29 -4.32 7.70
CA ASN A 241 -9.53 -4.51 8.48
C ASN A 241 -9.58 -3.62 9.75
N ALA A 242 -9.49 -2.31 9.55
CA ALA A 242 -9.53 -1.32 10.61
C ALA A 242 -10.86 -1.32 11.40
N GLY A 243 -11.98 -1.64 10.75
CA GLY A 243 -13.30 -1.72 11.41
C GLY A 243 -13.45 -2.85 12.44
N ALA A 244 -12.53 -3.83 12.44
CA ALA A 244 -12.49 -4.88 13.45
C ALA A 244 -11.68 -4.51 14.71
N ILE A 245 -11.01 -3.35 14.71
CA ILE A 245 -10.10 -2.93 15.78
C ILE A 245 -10.70 -1.81 16.60
N LYS A 246 -10.68 -1.98 17.93
CA LYS A 246 -10.74 -0.87 18.87
C LYS A 246 -9.33 -0.35 19.16
N LEU A 247 -9.14 0.94 18.95
CA LEU A 247 -7.86 1.62 19.09
C LEU A 247 -7.93 2.59 20.26
N PHE A 248 -6.92 2.54 21.12
CA PHE A 248 -6.72 3.46 22.22
C PHE A 248 -5.36 4.12 22.07
N VAL A 249 -5.31 5.45 22.13
CA VAL A 249 -4.08 6.25 22.06
C VAL A 249 -3.99 7.05 23.34
N ASN A 250 -2.89 6.90 24.08
CA ASN A 250 -2.64 7.53 25.37
C ASN A 250 -3.79 7.32 26.38
N GLY A 251 -4.46 6.16 26.30
CA GLY A 251 -5.60 5.80 27.16
C GLY A 251 -6.96 6.34 26.69
N LYS A 252 -7.03 7.18 25.65
CA LYS A 252 -8.29 7.64 25.05
C LYS A 252 -8.62 6.82 23.80
N GLU A 253 -9.87 6.36 23.72
CA GLU A 253 -10.37 5.60 22.58
C GLU A 253 -10.48 6.50 21.34
N VAL A 254 -9.93 6.04 20.22
CA VAL A 254 -10.11 6.66 18.91
C VAL A 254 -11.34 6.06 18.26
N LYS A 255 -12.39 6.86 18.13
CA LYS A 255 -13.61 6.47 17.41
C LYS A 255 -13.35 6.52 15.91
N ASN A 256 -14.03 5.65 15.15
CA ASN A 256 -13.97 5.61 13.68
C ASN A 256 -12.57 5.37 13.12
N VAL A 257 -11.90 4.33 13.62
CA VAL A 257 -10.59 3.88 13.13
C VAL A 257 -10.64 3.46 11.65
N GLY A 258 -11.81 3.05 11.16
CA GLY A 258 -12.06 2.75 9.75
C GLY A 258 -13.31 1.89 9.58
N THR A 259 -13.59 1.49 8.33
CA THR A 259 -14.66 0.55 8.00
C THR A 259 -14.16 -0.90 8.01
N SER A 260 -15.09 -1.86 8.14
CA SER A 260 -14.75 -3.28 8.07
C SER A 260 -14.15 -3.63 6.70
N GLY A 261 -13.04 -4.36 6.71
CA GLY A 261 -12.27 -4.75 5.52
C GLY A 261 -11.36 -3.65 4.95
N ALA A 262 -11.48 -2.40 5.39
CA ALA A 262 -10.63 -1.31 4.89
C ALA A 262 -9.22 -1.33 5.49
N VAL A 263 -8.25 -0.89 4.69
CA VAL A 263 -6.88 -0.65 5.17
C VAL A 263 -6.77 0.81 5.58
N GLN A 264 -6.47 1.08 6.86
CA GLN A 264 -6.25 2.43 7.36
C GLN A 264 -4.80 2.64 7.75
N ARG A 265 -4.23 3.79 7.36
CA ARG A 265 -2.93 4.27 7.83
C ARG A 265 -3.15 5.41 8.81
N LEU A 266 -2.56 5.31 9.99
CA LEU A 266 -2.74 6.25 11.10
C LEU A 266 -1.36 6.61 11.66
N SER A 267 -1.18 7.85 12.06
CA SER A 267 0.05 8.31 12.72
C SER A 267 -0.35 9.07 13.98
N TYR A 268 0.19 8.67 15.12
CA TYR A 268 -0.12 9.30 16.41
C TYR A 268 1.13 9.88 17.05
N THR A 269 1.00 11.09 17.59
CA THR A 269 2.04 11.78 18.34
C THR A 269 1.65 11.98 19.80
N LYS A 270 2.55 12.57 20.61
CA LYS A 270 2.34 12.80 22.05
C LYS A 270 1.08 13.62 22.36
N GLY A 271 0.63 14.46 21.43
CA GLY A 271 -0.54 15.34 21.59
C GLY A 271 -1.87 14.75 21.11
N ASP A 272 -1.88 13.59 20.46
CA ASP A 272 -3.09 13.01 19.88
C ASP A 272 -3.85 12.15 20.89
N PRO A 273 -5.20 12.21 20.86
CA PRO A 273 -5.92 11.50 19.79
C PRO A 273 -6.69 12.36 18.77
N GLU A 274 -6.64 13.70 18.86
CA GLU A 274 -7.41 14.64 18.00
C GLU A 274 -6.65 15.96 17.67
N ALA A 275 -5.37 15.96 17.32
CA ALA A 275 -4.68 17.21 16.95
C ALA A 275 -3.64 17.07 15.82
N GLY A 276 -4.13 17.06 14.56
CA GLY A 276 -3.35 17.39 13.37
C GLY A 276 -3.65 16.55 12.14
#